data_AF-A0A258G9K4-F1
#
_entry.id   AF-A0A258G9K4-F1
#
_cell.length_a   1.000
_cell.length_b   1.000
_cell.length_c   1.000
_cell.angle_alpha   90.00
_cell.angle_beta   90.00
_cell.angle_gamma   90.00
#
_symmetry.space_group_name_H-M   'P 1'
#
loop_
_entity.id
_entity.type
_entity.pdbx_description
1 polymer ?
#
loop_
_entity_poly.entity_id
_entity_poly.type
_entity_poly.pdbx_seq_one_letter_code
_entity_poly.pdbx_strand_id
1 'polypeptide(L)'
;MKKMTKKQRIIAERQRITILFGYGFFAILLLIVLWQTVVPWAAMFLEPGVIKHNVALTVVALASVAVLPSLMAYIIGDRSTSKRLGARAHQYNGVMFGFAAYWLSLFLAMAGSGSINTFRLSLPQPWSIIAMAWPIVAIIAILAAVAIAYSRKKRPSTLIIDYRPFQLVFIGSIVATFVYVLSGQLYTFSTIGVITFIYVVLPLLVGLISYRFLDVIPETQMGRITLSGVALTVLFVAVTLTGQLLYEFNQNPVLPLIIGVFVWAAFLWTMSRKSLK
;
A
#
# COMPACT_ATOMS: atom_id res chain seq x y z
N MET A 1 -0.62 32.34 22.88
CA MET A 1 -0.36 31.15 22.03
C MET A 1 0.85 30.40 22.55
N LYS A 2 0.72 29.11 22.92
CA LYS A 2 1.87 28.29 23.38
C LYS A 2 2.77 27.98 22.18
N LYS A 3 4.05 28.35 22.22
CA LYS A 3 5.02 28.00 21.17
C LYS A 3 5.16 26.47 21.12
N MET A 4 5.02 25.88 19.93
CA MET A 4 5.27 24.46 19.72
C MET A 4 6.74 24.14 19.98
N THR A 5 6.98 23.00 20.64
CA THR A 5 8.34 22.48 20.80
C THR A 5 8.90 21.99 19.46
N LYS A 6 10.24 21.98 19.31
CA LYS A 6 10.92 21.46 18.10
C LYS A 6 10.45 20.05 17.74
N LYS A 7 10.31 19.16 18.74
CA LYS A 7 9.83 17.79 18.58
C LYS A 7 8.41 17.72 18.02
N GLN A 8 7.49 18.54 18.55
CA GLN A 8 6.11 18.60 18.04
C GLN A 8 6.05 19.11 16.60
N ARG A 9 6.93 20.04 16.21
CA ARG A 9 7.02 20.55 14.85
C ARG A 9 7.46 19.46 13.86
N ILE A 10 8.49 18.69 14.23
CA ILE A 10 8.99 17.56 13.44
C ILE A 10 7.88 16.51 13.23
N ILE A 11 7.16 16.15 14.30
CA ILE A 11 6.04 15.19 14.22
C ILE A 11 4.94 15.72 13.30
N ALA A 12 4.57 17.00 13.42
CA ALA A 12 3.51 17.62 12.63
C ALA A 12 3.85 17.70 11.13
N GLU A 13 5.10 18.04 10.79
CA GLU A 13 5.56 18.05 9.38
C GLU A 13 5.64 16.64 8.81
N ARG A 14 6.14 15.66 9.57
CA ARG A 14 6.14 14.25 9.17
C ARG A 14 4.75 13.76 8.81
N GLN A 15 3.77 14.03 9.69
CA GLN A 15 2.37 13.68 9.44
C GLN A 15 1.88 14.31 8.14
N ARG A 16 2.13 15.62 7.97
CA ARG A 16 1.71 16.36 6.76
C ARG A 16 2.30 15.77 5.48
N ILE A 17 3.60 15.47 5.46
CA ILE A 17 4.27 14.90 4.28
C ILE A 17 3.72 13.51 3.98
N THR A 18 3.57 12.67 5.00
CA THR A 18 3.02 11.32 4.83
C THR A 18 1.57 11.38 4.31
N ILE A 19 0.76 12.29 4.82
CA ILE A 19 -0.62 12.49 4.36
C ILE A 19 -0.64 12.95 2.89
N LEU A 20 0.20 13.91 2.53
CA LEU A 20 0.26 14.44 1.16
C LEU A 20 0.62 13.34 0.16
N PHE A 21 1.70 12.60 0.42
CA PHE A 21 2.11 11.48 -0.44
C PHE A 21 1.10 10.33 -0.40
N GLY A 22 0.48 10.06 0.75
CA GLY A 22 -0.55 9.04 0.90
C GLY A 22 -1.80 9.34 0.08
N TYR A 23 -2.33 10.56 0.13
CA TYR A 23 -3.48 10.97 -0.68
C TYR A 23 -3.15 11.01 -2.17
N GLY A 24 -1.97 11.54 -2.53
CA GLY A 24 -1.49 11.47 -3.90
C GLY A 24 -1.45 10.02 -4.38
N PHE A 25 -0.89 9.12 -3.57
CA PHE A 25 -0.87 7.70 -3.85
C PHE A 25 -2.27 7.11 -4.07
N PHE A 26 -3.21 7.29 -3.13
CA PHE A 26 -4.55 6.70 -3.25
C PHE A 26 -5.31 7.25 -4.45
N ALA A 27 -5.19 8.55 -4.73
CA ALA A 27 -5.84 9.17 -5.88
C ALA A 27 -5.34 8.57 -7.18
N ILE A 28 -4.02 8.41 -7.35
CA ILE A 28 -3.49 7.89 -8.60
C ILE A 28 -3.69 6.37 -8.71
N LEU A 29 -3.64 5.62 -7.60
CA LEU A 29 -4.00 4.19 -7.61
C LEU A 29 -5.46 4.00 -8.06
N LEU A 30 -6.38 4.85 -7.59
CA LEU A 30 -7.77 4.84 -8.07
C LEU A 30 -7.84 5.10 -9.58
N LEU A 31 -7.14 6.11 -10.09
CA LEU A 31 -7.13 6.42 -11.53
C LEU A 31 -6.62 5.26 -12.37
N ILE A 32 -5.56 4.58 -11.93
CA ILE A 32 -5.03 3.40 -12.61
C ILE A 32 -6.06 2.27 -12.65
N VAL A 33 -6.68 1.97 -11.52
CA VAL A 33 -7.69 0.91 -11.44
C VAL A 33 -8.86 1.21 -12.37
N LEU A 34 -9.27 2.48 -12.44
CA LEU A 34 -10.30 2.91 -13.37
C LEU A 34 -9.83 2.70 -14.82
N TRP A 35 -8.62 3.13 -15.17
CA TRP A 35 -8.07 3.06 -16.52
C TRP A 35 -7.82 1.63 -17.01
N GLN A 36 -7.18 0.79 -16.20
CA GLN A 36 -6.74 -0.55 -16.64
C GLN A 36 -7.77 -1.65 -16.39
N THR A 37 -8.69 -1.44 -15.46
CA THR A 37 -9.65 -2.48 -15.07
C THR A 37 -11.06 -2.07 -15.41
N VAL A 38 -11.53 -0.91 -14.94
CA VAL A 38 -12.93 -0.53 -15.13
C VAL A 38 -13.24 -0.19 -16.59
N VAL A 39 -12.42 0.65 -17.24
CA VAL A 39 -12.65 1.09 -18.62
C VAL A 39 -12.63 -0.08 -19.62
N PRO A 40 -11.64 -0.99 -19.63
CA PRO A 40 -11.61 -2.08 -20.61
C PRO A 40 -12.77 -3.06 -20.43
N TRP A 41 -13.14 -3.37 -19.18
CA TRP A 41 -14.30 -4.22 -18.91
C TRP A 41 -15.62 -3.52 -19.22
N ALA A 42 -15.73 -2.21 -19.00
CA ALA A 42 -16.91 -1.45 -19.39
C ALA A 42 -17.06 -1.35 -20.91
N ALA A 43 -15.97 -1.40 -21.69
CA ALA A 43 -16.04 -1.44 -23.15
C ALA A 43 -16.82 -2.66 -23.67
N MET A 44 -16.85 -3.78 -22.93
CA MET A 44 -17.64 -4.97 -23.29
C MET A 44 -19.16 -4.73 -23.31
N PHE A 45 -19.66 -3.63 -22.73
CA PHE A 45 -21.07 -3.25 -22.90
C PHE A 45 -21.44 -2.90 -24.36
N LEU A 46 -20.44 -2.57 -25.18
CA LEU A 46 -20.60 -2.21 -26.58
C LEU A 46 -20.57 -3.43 -27.51
N GLU A 47 -20.17 -4.61 -27.00
CA GLU A 47 -20.05 -5.80 -27.83
C GLU A 47 -21.40 -6.53 -28.01
N PRO A 48 -21.80 -6.81 -29.27
CA PRO A 48 -22.99 -7.61 -29.54
C PRO A 48 -22.75 -9.08 -29.15
N GLY A 49 -23.66 -9.66 -28.37
CA GLY A 49 -23.58 -11.06 -27.90
C GLY A 49 -23.13 -11.23 -26.45
N VAL A 50 -22.69 -10.16 -25.79
CA VAL A 50 -22.27 -10.20 -24.38
C VAL A 50 -23.47 -10.02 -23.44
N ILE A 51 -23.54 -10.85 -22.39
CA ILE A 51 -24.54 -10.72 -21.32
C ILE A 51 -24.17 -9.51 -20.45
N LYS A 52 -24.82 -8.37 -20.73
CA LYS A 52 -24.59 -7.08 -20.05
C LYS A 52 -24.67 -7.16 -18.52
N HIS A 53 -25.53 -8.02 -17.99
CA HIS A 53 -25.62 -8.25 -16.54
C HIS A 53 -24.31 -8.79 -15.94
N ASN A 54 -23.66 -9.73 -16.61
CA ASN A 54 -22.40 -10.31 -16.15
C ASN A 54 -21.26 -9.31 -16.23
N VAL A 55 -21.26 -8.45 -17.27
CA VAL A 55 -20.30 -7.34 -17.40
C VAL A 55 -20.47 -6.37 -16.23
N ALA A 56 -21.70 -5.97 -15.92
CA ALA A 56 -21.99 -5.07 -14.80
C ALA A 56 -21.48 -5.64 -13.46
N LEU A 57 -21.79 -6.91 -13.16
CA LEU A 57 -21.33 -7.58 -11.95
C LEU A 57 -19.79 -7.65 -11.89
N THR A 58 -19.14 -7.94 -13.02
CA THR A 58 -17.69 -8.05 -13.10
C THR A 58 -17.01 -6.69 -12.87
N VAL A 59 -17.50 -5.63 -13.52
CA VAL A 59 -16.98 -4.26 -13.33
C VAL A 59 -17.12 -3.82 -11.87
N VAL A 60 -18.29 -4.04 -11.26
CA VAL A 60 -18.53 -3.70 -9.85
C VAL A 60 -17.62 -4.50 -8.93
N ALA A 61 -17.46 -5.81 -9.17
CA ALA A 61 -16.59 -6.66 -8.37
C ALA A 61 -15.12 -6.22 -8.47
N LEU A 62 -14.62 -5.95 -9.67
CA LEU A 62 -13.25 -5.52 -9.90
C LEU A 62 -12.95 -4.15 -9.28
N ALA A 63 -13.84 -3.18 -9.47
CA ALA A 63 -13.72 -1.86 -8.83
C ALA A 63 -13.72 -1.98 -7.29
N SER A 64 -14.60 -2.83 -6.77
CA SER A 64 -14.71 -3.10 -5.33
C SER A 64 -13.43 -3.72 -4.77
N VAL A 65 -12.89 -4.75 -5.43
CA VAL A 65 -11.64 -5.42 -5.02
C VAL A 65 -10.47 -4.47 -4.96
N ALA A 66 -10.38 -3.54 -5.91
CA ALA A 66 -9.24 -2.67 -6.03
C ALA A 66 -9.28 -1.45 -5.09
N VAL A 67 -10.47 -0.92 -4.80
CA VAL A 67 -10.62 0.34 -4.04
C VAL A 67 -11.01 0.10 -2.58
N LEU A 68 -11.90 -0.87 -2.31
CA LEU A 68 -12.46 -1.05 -0.97
C LEU A 68 -11.41 -1.37 0.10
N PRO A 69 -10.37 -2.21 -0.11
CA PRO A 69 -9.42 -2.52 0.94
C PRO A 69 -8.73 -1.28 1.49
N SER A 70 -8.23 -0.41 0.62
CA SER A 70 -7.54 0.82 1.00
C SER A 70 -8.49 1.87 1.59
N LEU A 71 -9.68 2.03 1.03
CA LEU A 71 -10.68 2.97 1.53
C LEU A 71 -11.19 2.56 2.93
N MET A 72 -11.55 1.28 3.10
CA MET A 72 -12.01 0.76 4.38
C MET A 72 -10.91 0.82 5.42
N ALA A 73 -9.67 0.47 5.06
CA ALA A 73 -8.53 0.60 5.94
C ALA A 73 -8.30 2.06 6.38
N TYR A 74 -8.42 3.02 5.46
CA TYR A 74 -8.33 4.44 5.79
C TYR A 74 -9.39 4.83 6.83
N ILE A 75 -10.65 4.45 6.60
CA ILE A 75 -11.76 4.74 7.53
C ILE A 75 -11.52 4.06 8.89
N ILE A 76 -11.07 2.80 8.90
CA ILE A 76 -10.74 2.06 10.13
C ILE A 76 -9.64 2.79 10.92
N GLY A 77 -8.57 3.20 10.24
CA GLY A 77 -7.47 3.96 10.85
C GLY A 77 -7.93 5.29 11.44
N ASP A 78 -8.73 6.05 10.69
CA ASP A 78 -9.32 7.31 11.16
C ASP A 78 -10.20 7.09 12.40
N ARG A 79 -11.16 6.15 12.34
CA ARG A 79 -12.12 5.89 13.41
C ARG A 79 -11.50 5.29 14.66
N SER A 80 -10.39 4.57 14.52
CA SER A 80 -9.63 4.03 15.65
C SER A 80 -8.84 5.09 16.41
N THR A 81 -8.67 6.28 15.84
CA THR A 81 -7.88 7.35 16.41
C THR A 81 -8.66 8.09 17.50
N SER A 82 -8.00 8.36 18.63
CA SER A 82 -8.62 9.14 19.71
C SER A 82 -8.98 10.54 19.23
N LYS A 83 -10.21 10.98 19.50
CA LYS A 83 -10.70 12.34 19.19
C LYS A 83 -9.80 13.46 19.74
N ARG A 84 -8.94 13.16 20.72
CA ARG A 84 -8.01 14.11 21.35
C ARG A 84 -6.76 14.39 20.49
N LEU A 85 -6.44 13.55 19.51
CA LEU A 85 -5.21 13.62 18.70
C LEU A 85 -5.26 14.68 17.58
N GLY A 86 -6.40 15.33 17.38
CA GLY A 86 -6.60 16.36 16.35
C GLY A 86 -6.68 15.80 14.93
N ALA A 87 -7.31 16.54 14.03
CA ALA A 87 -7.65 16.06 12.67
C ALA A 87 -6.47 15.52 11.85
N ARG A 88 -5.26 16.08 12.04
CA ARG A 88 -4.08 15.62 11.29
C ARG A 88 -3.64 14.21 11.69
N ALA A 89 -3.74 13.85 12.97
CA ALA A 89 -3.37 12.51 13.43
C ALA A 89 -4.37 11.46 12.92
N HIS A 90 -5.64 11.81 12.84
CA HIS A 90 -6.71 11.02 12.22
C HIS A 90 -6.39 10.67 10.76
N GLN A 91 -6.11 11.71 9.95
CA GLN A 91 -5.72 11.54 8.54
C GLN A 91 -4.44 10.71 8.39
N TYR A 92 -3.43 10.99 9.22
CA TYR A 92 -2.16 10.24 9.21
C TYR A 92 -2.38 8.76 9.51
N ASN A 93 -3.13 8.44 10.56
CA ASN A 93 -3.43 7.06 10.92
C ASN A 93 -4.22 6.36 9.81
N GLY A 94 -5.23 7.02 9.23
CA GLY A 94 -5.94 6.51 8.06
C GLY A 94 -5.00 6.16 6.90
N VAL A 95 -4.09 7.08 6.53
CA VAL A 95 -3.11 6.84 5.46
C VAL A 95 -2.20 5.65 5.78
N MET A 96 -1.69 5.54 7.01
CA MET A 96 -0.85 4.43 7.44
C MET A 96 -1.58 3.08 7.33
N PHE A 97 -2.85 3.02 7.72
CA PHE A 97 -3.68 1.82 7.53
C PHE A 97 -3.88 1.49 6.05
N GLY A 98 -4.10 2.50 5.20
CA GLY A 98 -4.22 2.28 3.76
C GLY A 98 -2.92 1.77 3.13
N PHE A 99 -1.74 2.19 3.60
CA PHE A 99 -0.46 1.59 3.18
C PHE A 99 -0.33 0.13 3.62
N ALA A 100 -0.80 -0.22 4.83
CA ALA A 100 -0.83 -1.61 5.26
C ALA A 100 -1.78 -2.46 4.43
N ALA A 101 -2.96 -1.91 4.09
CA ALA A 101 -3.90 -2.56 3.19
C ALA A 101 -3.31 -2.78 1.80
N TYR A 102 -2.55 -1.82 1.25
CA TYR A 102 -1.87 -1.98 -0.03
C TYR A 102 -0.93 -3.20 -0.03
N TRP A 103 -0.02 -3.29 0.94
CA TRP A 103 0.91 -4.42 1.02
C TRP A 103 0.23 -5.75 1.33
N LEU A 104 -0.79 -5.77 2.19
CA LEU A 104 -1.59 -6.97 2.41
C LEU A 104 -2.35 -7.39 1.14
N SER A 105 -2.87 -6.43 0.37
CA SER A 105 -3.54 -6.70 -0.91
C SER A 105 -2.58 -7.34 -1.90
N LEU A 106 -1.37 -6.78 -2.04
CA LEU A 106 -0.34 -7.37 -2.90
C LEU A 106 -0.01 -8.80 -2.46
N PHE A 107 0.29 -9.00 -1.18
CA PHE A 107 0.61 -10.33 -0.66
C PHE A 107 -0.52 -11.34 -0.91
N LEU A 108 -1.77 -11.02 -0.55
CA LEU A 108 -2.89 -11.94 -0.70
C LEU A 108 -3.28 -12.18 -2.16
N ALA A 109 -3.14 -11.18 -3.03
CA ALA A 109 -3.35 -11.35 -4.46
C ALA A 109 -2.35 -12.36 -5.03
N MET A 110 -1.07 -12.27 -4.62
CA MET A 110 -0.03 -13.19 -5.04
C MET A 110 -0.23 -14.59 -4.45
N ALA A 111 -0.38 -14.70 -3.12
CA ALA A 111 -0.58 -15.97 -2.43
C ALA A 111 -1.86 -16.70 -2.88
N GLY A 112 -2.92 -15.96 -3.21
CA GLY A 112 -4.18 -16.51 -3.70
C GLY A 112 -4.15 -16.98 -5.16
N SER A 113 -3.19 -16.51 -5.96
CA SER A 113 -3.19 -16.76 -7.42
C SER A 113 -2.99 -18.23 -7.82
N GLY A 114 -2.35 -19.05 -6.96
CA GLY A 114 -2.04 -20.45 -7.28
C GLY A 114 -3.19 -21.43 -7.00
N SER A 115 -3.78 -21.40 -5.81
CA SER A 115 -4.81 -22.38 -5.38
C SER A 115 -6.24 -21.90 -5.64
N ILE A 116 -6.46 -20.58 -5.61
CA ILE A 116 -7.82 -20.02 -5.63
C ILE A 116 -8.27 -19.80 -7.07
N ASN A 117 -7.35 -19.58 -8.02
CA ASN A 117 -7.73 -19.52 -9.43
C ASN A 117 -8.21 -20.88 -9.96
N THR A 118 -7.59 -21.99 -9.54
CA THR A 118 -8.04 -23.35 -9.87
C THR A 118 -9.40 -23.66 -9.26
N PHE A 119 -9.60 -23.30 -7.98
CA PHE A 119 -10.90 -23.43 -7.30
C PHE A 119 -11.98 -22.51 -7.89
N ARG A 120 -11.63 -21.29 -8.31
CA ARG A 120 -12.55 -20.32 -8.95
C ARG A 120 -13.04 -20.80 -10.30
N LEU A 121 -12.17 -21.38 -11.12
CA LEU A 121 -12.53 -21.92 -12.43
C LEU A 121 -13.44 -23.14 -12.33
N SER A 122 -13.39 -23.87 -11.20
CA SER A 122 -14.30 -24.99 -10.93
C SER A 122 -15.67 -24.58 -10.37
N LEU A 123 -15.87 -23.30 -10.02
CA LEU A 123 -17.15 -22.82 -9.46
C LEU A 123 -18.07 -22.27 -10.57
N PRO A 124 -19.36 -22.65 -10.59
CA PRO A 124 -20.36 -21.99 -11.44
C PRO A 124 -20.44 -20.49 -11.10
N GLN A 125 -20.66 -19.65 -12.11
CA GLN A 125 -21.06 -18.27 -11.86
C GLN A 125 -22.40 -18.26 -11.09
N PRO A 126 -22.57 -17.48 -10.00
CA PRO A 126 -21.76 -16.33 -9.55
C PRO A 126 -20.75 -16.63 -8.42
N TRP A 127 -20.59 -17.90 -8.01
CA TRP A 127 -19.79 -18.26 -6.84
C TRP A 127 -18.29 -17.96 -7.00
N SER A 128 -17.80 -17.99 -8.24
CA SER A 128 -16.43 -17.58 -8.57
C SER A 128 -16.18 -16.08 -8.28
N ILE A 129 -17.17 -15.22 -8.48
CA ILE A 129 -17.11 -13.78 -8.15
C ILE A 129 -17.10 -13.57 -6.63
N ILE A 130 -17.89 -14.33 -5.87
CA ILE A 130 -17.89 -14.27 -4.39
C ILE A 130 -16.54 -14.73 -3.83
N ALA A 131 -15.92 -15.75 -4.43
CA ALA A 131 -14.57 -16.17 -4.12
C ALA A 131 -13.48 -15.12 -4.49
N MET A 132 -13.84 -13.99 -5.11
CA MET A 132 -12.95 -12.83 -5.27
C MET A 132 -12.96 -11.89 -4.06
N ALA A 133 -13.97 -11.98 -3.19
CA ALA A 133 -14.13 -11.08 -2.06
C ALA A 133 -13.30 -11.48 -0.82
N TRP A 134 -12.88 -12.76 -0.70
CA TRP A 134 -12.18 -13.23 0.50
C TRP A 134 -10.90 -12.45 0.87
N PRO A 135 -10.04 -11.98 -0.08
CA PRO A 135 -8.86 -11.21 0.29
C PRO A 135 -9.26 -9.88 0.93
N ILE A 136 -10.32 -9.24 0.43
CA ILE A 136 -10.85 -8.00 0.99
C ILE A 136 -11.30 -8.22 2.43
N VAL A 137 -12.08 -9.29 2.66
CA VAL A 137 -12.57 -9.65 3.99
C VAL A 137 -11.41 -9.92 4.95
N ALA A 138 -10.39 -10.68 4.51
CA ALA A 138 -9.20 -10.95 5.30
C ALA A 138 -8.43 -9.69 5.67
N ILE A 139 -8.20 -8.78 4.71
CA ILE A 139 -7.50 -7.49 4.95
C ILE A 139 -8.27 -6.65 5.96
N ILE A 140 -9.58 -6.50 5.76
CA ILE A 140 -10.45 -5.73 6.65
C ILE A 140 -10.44 -6.34 8.05
N ALA A 141 -10.53 -7.67 8.17
CA ALA A 141 -10.52 -8.36 9.46
C ALA A 141 -9.20 -8.15 10.22
N ILE A 142 -8.05 -8.32 9.54
CA ILE A 142 -6.72 -8.11 10.13
C ILE A 142 -6.57 -6.65 10.62
N LEU A 143 -6.90 -5.68 9.76
CA LEU A 143 -6.75 -4.27 10.10
C LEU A 143 -7.76 -3.82 11.15
N ALA A 144 -9.00 -4.31 11.12
CA ALA A 144 -9.98 -4.06 12.15
C ALA A 144 -9.52 -4.59 13.52
N ALA A 145 -8.93 -5.79 13.57
CA ALA A 145 -8.38 -6.35 14.81
C ALA A 145 -7.26 -5.46 15.39
N VAL A 146 -6.32 -5.00 14.54
CA VAL A 146 -5.27 -4.05 14.94
C VAL A 146 -5.86 -2.73 15.42
N ALA A 147 -6.87 -2.20 14.72
CA ALA A 147 -7.52 -0.94 15.04
C ALA A 147 -8.32 -0.99 16.35
N ILE A 148 -9.03 -2.09 16.62
CA ILE A 148 -9.73 -2.31 17.88
C ILE A 148 -8.72 -2.40 19.03
N ALA A 149 -7.63 -3.15 18.84
CA ALA A 149 -6.59 -3.27 19.85
C ALA A 149 -5.86 -1.94 20.10
N TYR A 150 -5.67 -1.13 19.06
CA TYR A 150 -5.12 0.23 19.15
C TYR A 150 -6.05 1.18 19.89
N SER A 151 -7.34 1.23 19.53
CA SER A 151 -8.33 2.15 20.12
C SER A 151 -8.58 1.88 21.61
N ARG A 152 -8.48 0.62 22.04
CA ARG A 152 -8.58 0.22 23.46
C ARG A 152 -7.38 0.67 24.30
N LYS A 153 -6.24 1.00 23.68
CA LYS A 153 -5.06 1.44 24.41
C LYS A 153 -5.29 2.87 24.90
N LYS A 154 -5.42 3.05 26.22
CA LYS A 154 -5.75 4.32 26.91
C LYS A 154 -4.69 5.44 26.77
N ARG A 155 -3.81 5.44 25.77
CA ARG A 155 -2.78 6.48 25.56
C ARG A 155 -3.28 7.51 24.55
N PRO A 156 -3.81 8.67 25.00
CA PRO A 156 -4.46 9.64 24.13
C PRO A 156 -3.51 10.43 23.21
N SER A 157 -2.21 10.11 23.19
CA SER A 157 -1.18 10.88 22.47
C SER A 157 -0.26 10.03 21.57
N THR A 158 -0.48 8.73 21.46
CA THR A 158 0.39 7.85 20.64
C THR A 158 -0.13 7.73 19.22
N LEU A 159 0.73 7.98 18.24
CA LEU A 159 0.40 7.76 16.83
C LEU A 159 0.43 6.28 16.49
N ILE A 160 -0.23 5.88 15.40
CA ILE A 160 -0.27 4.46 15.02
C ILE A 160 1.13 3.91 14.74
N ILE A 161 2.04 4.76 14.28
CA ILE A 161 3.43 4.37 14.02
C ILE A 161 4.17 3.92 15.28
N ASP A 162 3.70 4.29 16.48
CA ASP A 162 4.29 3.85 17.76
C ASP A 162 3.66 2.54 18.27
N TYR A 163 2.65 2.02 17.58
CA TYR A 163 1.90 0.84 18.00
C TYR A 163 2.48 -0.43 17.38
N ARG A 164 3.21 -1.22 18.19
CA ARG A 164 3.90 -2.44 17.74
C ARG A 164 3.06 -3.41 16.92
N PRO A 165 1.80 -3.76 17.29
CA PRO A 165 1.01 -4.68 16.47
C PRO A 165 0.76 -4.15 15.06
N PHE A 166 0.55 -2.84 14.90
CA PHE A 166 0.47 -2.23 13.57
C PHE A 166 1.80 -2.32 12.82
N GLN A 167 2.92 -1.98 13.49
CA GLN A 167 4.25 -2.07 12.89
C GLN A 167 4.56 -3.49 12.38
N LEU A 168 4.19 -4.52 13.15
CA LEU A 168 4.38 -5.93 12.79
C LEU A 168 3.53 -6.33 11.59
N VAL A 169 2.25 -5.93 11.54
CA VAL A 169 1.39 -6.22 10.39
C VAL A 169 1.90 -5.52 9.14
N PHE A 170 2.30 -4.25 9.25
CA PHE A 170 2.80 -3.47 8.12
C PHE A 170 4.13 -3.97 7.57
N ILE A 171 5.12 -4.18 8.44
CA ILE A 171 6.43 -4.68 8.01
C ILE A 171 6.33 -6.16 7.61
N GLY A 172 5.54 -6.94 8.33
CA GLY A 172 5.29 -8.34 8.03
C GLY A 172 4.67 -8.51 6.64
N SER A 173 3.71 -7.66 6.24
CA SER A 173 3.13 -7.75 4.89
C SER A 173 4.11 -7.37 3.78
N ILE A 174 4.95 -6.36 4.01
CA ILE A 174 6.06 -6.01 3.10
C ILE A 174 7.00 -7.21 2.92
N VAL A 175 7.50 -7.75 4.03
CA VAL A 175 8.45 -8.87 4.01
C VAL A 175 7.81 -10.11 3.39
N ALA A 176 6.58 -10.44 3.77
CA ALA A 176 5.85 -11.58 3.22
C ALA A 176 5.66 -11.48 1.70
N THR A 177 5.39 -10.27 1.18
CA THR A 177 5.28 -10.02 -0.26
C THR A 177 6.58 -10.40 -0.96
N PHE A 178 7.73 -9.91 -0.48
CA PHE A 178 9.02 -10.18 -1.11
C PHE A 178 9.50 -11.62 -0.93
N VAL A 179 9.27 -12.23 0.24
CA VAL A 179 9.57 -13.65 0.48
C VAL A 179 8.76 -14.53 -0.47
N TYR A 180 7.48 -14.20 -0.68
CA TYR A 180 6.65 -14.94 -1.63
C TYR A 180 7.21 -14.82 -3.07
N VAL A 181 7.52 -13.60 -3.53
CA VAL A 181 8.14 -13.39 -4.85
C VAL A 181 9.43 -14.20 -4.99
N LEU A 182 10.32 -14.14 -3.99
CA LEU A 182 11.58 -14.86 -4.01
C LEU A 182 11.37 -16.38 -4.09
N SER A 183 10.44 -16.91 -3.30
CA SER A 183 10.12 -18.34 -3.33
C SER A 183 9.68 -18.79 -4.73
N GLY A 184 8.78 -18.05 -5.39
CA GLY A 184 8.35 -18.34 -6.76
C GLY A 184 9.48 -18.29 -7.80
N GLN A 185 10.48 -17.44 -7.62
CA GLN A 185 11.65 -17.38 -8.51
C GLN A 185 12.59 -18.58 -8.31
N LEU A 186 12.78 -19.03 -7.07
CA LEU A 186 13.62 -20.21 -6.75
C LEU A 186 13.04 -21.51 -7.33
N TYR A 187 11.71 -21.61 -7.48
CA TYR A 187 11.06 -22.79 -8.05
C TYR A 187 11.05 -22.80 -9.59
N THR A 188 11.07 -21.64 -10.25
CA THR A 188 10.75 -21.53 -11.68
C THR A 188 11.95 -21.21 -12.58
N PHE A 189 13.03 -20.60 -12.09
CA PHE A 189 14.15 -20.17 -12.94
C PHE A 189 15.52 -20.64 -12.41
N SER A 190 16.29 -21.31 -13.27
CA SER A 190 17.68 -21.76 -13.04
C SER A 190 18.72 -20.64 -13.19
N THR A 191 18.31 -19.43 -13.58
CA THR A 191 19.16 -18.24 -13.70
C THR A 191 18.67 -17.14 -12.77
N ILE A 192 19.54 -16.71 -11.85
CA ILE A 192 19.35 -15.53 -11.01
C ILE A 192 19.36 -14.30 -11.93
N GLY A 193 18.20 -13.95 -12.48
CA GLY A 193 18.04 -12.89 -13.47
C GLY A 193 17.79 -11.51 -12.86
N VAL A 194 17.70 -10.50 -13.74
CA VAL A 194 17.35 -9.09 -13.44
C VAL A 194 16.08 -8.96 -12.57
N ILE A 195 15.16 -9.92 -12.68
CA ILE A 195 13.95 -10.02 -11.88
C ILE A 195 14.29 -10.19 -10.39
N THR A 196 15.20 -11.08 -10.01
CA THR A 196 15.63 -11.26 -8.60
C THR A 196 16.24 -9.98 -8.03
N PHE A 197 16.99 -9.23 -8.83
CA PHE A 197 17.58 -7.96 -8.42
C PHE A 197 16.52 -6.89 -8.12
N ILE A 198 15.53 -6.73 -9.01
CA ILE A 198 14.45 -5.72 -8.86
C ILE A 198 13.52 -6.06 -7.70
N TYR A 199 13.20 -7.33 -7.49
CA TYR A 199 12.23 -7.73 -6.47
C TYR A 199 12.84 -8.05 -5.09
N VAL A 200 14.16 -8.12 -4.95
CA VAL A 200 14.80 -8.48 -3.67
C VAL A 200 15.86 -7.49 -3.27
N VAL A 201 16.84 -7.25 -4.15
CA VAL A 201 17.99 -6.38 -3.83
C VAL A 201 17.57 -4.92 -3.75
N LEU A 202 16.78 -4.44 -4.71
CA LEU A 202 16.32 -3.05 -4.73
C LEU A 202 15.47 -2.69 -3.48
N PRO A 203 14.44 -3.46 -3.08
CA PRO A 203 13.69 -3.18 -1.84
C PRO A 203 14.57 -3.12 -0.59
N LEU A 204 15.54 -4.05 -0.48
CA LEU A 204 16.48 -4.08 0.64
C LEU A 204 17.37 -2.83 0.66
N LEU A 205 17.96 -2.46 -0.48
CA LEU A 205 18.78 -1.26 -0.61
C LEU A 205 17.98 0.00 -0.29
N VAL A 206 16.78 0.12 -0.86
CA VAL A 206 15.88 1.26 -0.63
C VAL A 206 15.47 1.34 0.83
N GLY A 207 15.12 0.21 1.45
CA GLY A 207 14.79 0.13 2.86
C GLY A 207 15.96 0.56 3.75
N LEU A 208 17.17 0.08 3.45
CA LEU A 208 18.38 0.38 4.22
C LEU A 208 18.82 1.85 4.06
N ILE A 209 18.82 2.37 2.83
CA ILE A 209 19.12 3.78 2.56
C ILE A 209 18.08 4.67 3.24
N SER A 210 16.79 4.35 3.12
CA SER A 210 15.72 5.10 3.80
C SER A 210 15.90 5.08 5.31
N TYR A 211 16.23 3.93 5.90
CA TYR A 211 16.46 3.80 7.34
C TYR A 211 17.60 4.69 7.82
N ARG A 212 18.72 4.72 7.08
CA ARG A 212 19.87 5.59 7.40
C ARG A 212 19.54 7.06 7.20
N PHE A 213 18.85 7.41 6.12
CA PHE A 213 18.50 8.79 5.82
C PHE A 213 17.47 9.37 6.81
N LEU A 214 16.64 8.52 7.43
CA LEU A 214 15.64 8.91 8.42
C LEU A 214 16.15 8.85 9.87
N ASP A 215 17.43 8.56 10.09
CA ASP A 215 18.06 8.54 11.43
C ASP A 215 17.99 9.92 12.11
N VAL A 216 17.95 10.98 11.31
CA VAL A 216 17.81 12.37 11.76
C VAL A 216 16.49 12.65 12.48
N ILE A 217 15.48 11.76 12.32
CA ILE A 217 14.18 11.88 12.97
C ILE A 217 14.23 11.10 14.30
N PRO A 218 13.93 11.75 15.45
CA PRO A 218 13.97 11.10 16.75
C PRO A 218 12.80 10.11 16.89
N GLU A 219 13.08 8.85 16.61
CA GLU A 219 12.11 7.75 16.63
C GLU A 219 12.67 6.47 17.23
N THR A 220 11.78 5.59 17.67
CA THR A 220 12.17 4.24 18.07
C THR A 220 12.70 3.46 16.86
N GLN A 221 13.56 2.46 17.08
CA GLN A 221 14.10 1.61 16.01
C GLN A 221 12.98 1.04 15.13
N MET A 222 11.92 0.48 15.75
CA MET A 222 10.77 -0.04 15.01
C MET A 222 9.99 1.06 14.28
N GLY A 223 9.81 2.24 14.88
CA GLY A 223 9.17 3.38 14.21
C GLY A 223 9.93 3.81 12.96
N ARG A 224 11.26 3.77 13.00
CA ARG A 224 12.13 4.07 11.85
C ARG A 224 12.06 3.00 10.77
N ILE A 225 12.02 1.72 11.14
CA ILE A 225 11.77 0.62 10.18
C ILE A 225 10.42 0.84 9.49
N THR A 226 9.37 1.19 10.25
CA THR A 226 8.05 1.52 9.69
C THR A 226 8.10 2.71 8.74
N LEU A 227 8.80 3.81 9.08
CA LEU A 227 8.97 4.94 8.15
C LEU A 227 9.74 4.55 6.89
N SER A 228 10.73 3.66 7.01
CA SER A 228 11.47 3.13 5.86
C SER A 228 10.55 2.28 4.97
N GLY A 229 9.64 1.51 5.57
CA GLY A 229 8.58 0.81 4.86
C GLY A 229 7.62 1.76 4.14
N VAL A 230 7.28 2.91 4.73
CA VAL A 230 6.48 3.95 4.05
C VAL A 230 7.24 4.52 2.85
N ALA A 231 8.54 4.82 2.99
CA ALA A 231 9.37 5.28 1.89
C ALA A 231 9.44 4.23 0.76
N LEU A 232 9.55 2.95 1.12
CA LEU A 232 9.51 1.84 0.18
C LEU A 232 8.15 1.76 -0.55
N THR A 233 7.03 1.96 0.16
CA THR A 233 5.69 2.07 -0.47
C THR A 233 5.66 3.17 -1.51
N VAL A 234 6.21 4.35 -1.19
CA VAL A 234 6.26 5.50 -2.14
C VAL A 234 7.02 5.13 -3.40
N LEU A 235 8.20 4.49 -3.27
CA LEU A 235 8.96 4.00 -4.41
C LEU A 235 8.14 2.99 -5.23
N PHE A 236 7.67 1.92 -4.58
CA PHE A 236 7.03 0.79 -5.24
C PHE A 236 5.80 1.22 -6.01
N VAL A 237 5.00 2.11 -5.42
CA VAL A 237 3.86 2.64 -6.14
C VAL A 237 4.32 3.49 -7.30
N ALA A 238 5.23 4.45 -7.10
CA ALA A 238 5.67 5.30 -8.20
C ALA A 238 6.21 4.49 -9.39
N VAL A 239 6.97 3.41 -9.13
CA VAL A 239 7.44 2.48 -10.17
C VAL A 239 6.28 1.72 -10.82
N THR A 240 5.41 1.09 -10.03
CA THR A 240 4.27 0.32 -10.57
C THR A 240 3.36 1.20 -11.41
N LEU A 241 3.11 2.41 -10.92
CA LEU A 241 2.27 3.42 -11.52
C LEU A 241 2.78 3.84 -12.90
N THR A 242 4.02 4.31 -12.93
CA THR A 242 4.66 4.77 -14.16
C THR A 242 4.89 3.62 -15.11
N GLY A 243 5.18 2.42 -14.60
CA GLY A 243 5.26 1.20 -15.38
C GLY A 243 3.96 0.90 -16.11
N GLN A 244 2.84 0.94 -15.40
CA GLN A 244 1.52 0.67 -15.99
C GLN A 244 1.09 1.74 -17.00
N LEU A 245 1.33 3.02 -16.72
CA LEU A 245 1.01 4.11 -17.66
C LEU A 245 1.89 4.08 -18.90
N LEU A 246 3.19 3.79 -18.73
CA LEU A 246 4.13 3.78 -19.84
C LEU A 246 4.10 2.48 -20.64
N TYR A 247 3.60 1.37 -20.09
CA TYR A 247 3.58 0.08 -20.78
C TYR A 247 2.89 0.16 -22.15
N GLU A 248 1.84 0.98 -22.28
CA GLU A 248 1.12 1.21 -23.54
C GLU A 248 1.95 2.01 -24.58
N PHE A 249 2.94 2.80 -24.16
CA PHE A 249 3.72 3.69 -25.01
C PHE A 249 5.18 3.26 -25.18
N ASN A 250 5.75 2.56 -24.20
CA ASN A 250 7.14 2.17 -24.11
C ASN A 250 7.31 1.00 -23.12
N GLN A 251 7.68 -0.18 -23.63
CA GLN A 251 7.89 -1.38 -22.81
C GLN A 251 9.21 -1.37 -22.02
N ASN A 252 10.00 -0.28 -22.07
CA ASN A 252 11.25 -0.18 -21.34
C ASN A 252 11.01 -0.06 -19.82
N PRO A 253 11.44 -1.04 -19.00
CA PRO A 253 11.21 -1.04 -17.55
C PRO A 253 12.09 -0.04 -16.77
N VAL A 254 13.10 0.56 -17.42
CA VAL A 254 14.07 1.46 -16.78
C VAL A 254 13.45 2.83 -16.46
N LEU A 255 12.62 3.37 -17.35
CA LEU A 255 12.04 4.71 -17.16
C LEU A 255 11.10 4.76 -15.92
N PRO A 256 10.20 3.79 -15.71
CA PRO A 256 9.43 3.68 -14.46
C PRO A 256 10.29 3.64 -13.19
N LEU A 257 11.40 2.90 -13.24
CA LEU A 257 12.34 2.80 -12.14
C LEU A 257 12.97 4.15 -11.83
N ILE A 258 13.44 4.88 -12.85
CA ILE A 258 14.03 6.21 -12.71
C ILE A 258 13.03 7.16 -12.04
N ILE A 259 11.80 7.23 -12.56
CA ILE A 259 10.76 8.12 -11.99
C ILE A 259 10.46 7.71 -10.54
N GLY A 260 10.34 6.42 -10.26
CA GLY A 260 10.13 5.93 -8.91
C GLY A 260 11.21 6.37 -7.94
N VAL A 261 12.49 6.24 -8.34
CA VAL A 261 13.64 6.68 -7.54
C VAL A 261 13.60 8.19 -7.30
N PHE A 262 13.23 8.99 -8.30
CA PHE A 262 13.07 10.44 -8.13
C PHE A 262 11.96 10.79 -7.12
N VAL A 263 10.79 10.15 -7.21
CA VAL A 263 9.66 10.38 -6.28
C VAL A 263 10.04 9.95 -4.85
N TRP A 264 10.72 8.82 -4.71
CA TRP A 264 11.24 8.34 -3.43
C TRP A 264 12.31 9.28 -2.84
N ALA A 265 13.25 9.76 -3.64
CA ALA A 265 14.26 10.71 -3.21
C ALA A 265 13.62 12.05 -2.78
N ALA A 266 12.63 12.54 -3.52
CA ALA A 266 11.86 13.73 -3.15
C ALA A 266 11.12 13.55 -1.82
N PHE A 267 10.55 12.37 -1.58
CA PHE A 267 9.94 12.02 -0.29
C PHE A 267 10.95 12.06 0.87
N LEU A 268 12.11 11.39 0.72
CA LEU A 268 13.14 11.39 1.76
C LEU A 268 13.72 12.79 2.01
N TRP A 269 13.95 13.56 0.96
CA TRP A 269 14.47 14.91 1.06
C TRP A 269 13.49 15.85 1.76
N THR A 270 12.19 15.77 1.42
CA THR A 270 11.17 16.59 2.09
C THR A 270 11.00 16.20 3.56
N MET A 271 11.07 14.91 3.91
CA MET A 271 11.04 14.41 5.29
C MET A 271 12.23 14.89 6.12
N SER A 272 13.45 14.83 5.57
CA SER A 272 14.70 15.12 6.30
C SER A 272 15.05 16.62 6.37
N ARG A 273 14.86 17.39 5.30
CA ARG A 273 15.22 18.82 5.27
C ARG A 273 14.39 19.64 6.26
N LYS A 274 13.13 19.26 6.45
CA LYS A 274 12.21 19.96 7.36
C LYS A 274 12.34 19.53 8.81
N SER A 275 12.98 18.40 9.11
CA SER A 275 13.29 18.03 10.49
C SER A 275 14.50 18.78 11.06
N LEU A 276 15.34 19.33 10.18
CA LEU A 276 16.56 20.08 10.52
C LEU A 276 16.33 21.58 10.76
N LYS A 277 15.28 22.16 10.17
CA LYS A 277 14.87 23.58 10.33
C LYS A 277 13.86 23.78 11.46
#